data_AF-A0A4V1ISC7-F1
#
_entry.id   AF-A0A4V1ISC7-F1
#
_cell.length_a   1.000
_cell.length_b   1.000
_cell.length_c   1.000
_cell.angle_alpha   90.00
_cell.angle_beta   90.00
_cell.angle_gamma   90.00
#
_symmetry.space_group_name_H-M   'P 1'
#
loop_
_entity.id
_entity.type
_entity.pdbx_description
1 polymer ?
#
loop_
_entity_poly.entity_id
_entity_poly.type
_entity_poly.pdbx_seq_one_letter_code
_entity_poly.pdbx_strand_id
1 'polypeptide(L)'
;LGTLLRFYLARLNAKFSTFPIGTFVVNMLGSGILGALYVAKNSTSVSLLTCSSIAGLSDGFCGSLTTISTFAVELRTLPRHRAYWYGATSVVVAQVILVLAIGVYAWSQGLGSAGCVAD
;
A
#
# COMPACT_ATOMS: atom_id res chain seq x y z
N LEU A 1 10.44 10.12 3.52
CA LEU A 1 10.97 9.11 2.57
C LEU A 1 9.93 8.65 1.55
N GLY A 2 8.71 8.25 1.97
CA GLY A 2 7.64 7.83 1.04
C GLY A 2 7.32 8.88 -0.03
N THR A 3 7.15 10.15 0.36
CA THR A 3 6.97 11.27 -0.60
C THR A 3 8.10 11.41 -1.61
N LEU A 4 9.35 11.21 -1.21
CA LEU A 4 10.51 11.35 -2.11
C LEU A 4 10.50 10.22 -3.14
N LEU A 5 10.28 8.97 -2.69
CA LEU A 5 10.15 7.83 -3.59
C LEU A 5 8.98 8.02 -4.56
N ARG A 6 7.82 8.48 -4.05
CA ARG A 6 6.66 8.82 -4.87
C ARG A 6 6.99 9.89 -5.92
N PHE A 7 7.71 10.94 -5.53
CA PHE A 7 8.12 12.00 -6.45
C PHE A 7 9.03 11.51 -7.56
N TYR A 8 10.01 10.66 -7.23
CA TYR A 8 10.89 10.06 -8.24
C TYR A 8 10.13 9.16 -9.20
N LEU A 9 9.25 8.29 -8.70
CA LEU A 9 8.46 7.38 -9.53
C LEU A 9 7.38 8.10 -10.34
N ALA A 10 6.85 9.23 -9.85
CA ALA A 10 5.89 10.05 -10.60
C ALA A 10 6.43 10.55 -11.95
N ARG A 11 7.76 10.64 -12.12
CA ARG A 11 8.39 10.98 -13.41
C ARG A 11 8.06 9.95 -14.51
N LEU A 12 7.77 8.70 -14.13
CA LEU A 12 7.35 7.65 -15.06
C LEU A 12 5.92 7.89 -15.59
N ASN A 13 5.06 8.59 -14.85
CA ASN A 13 3.71 8.92 -15.30
C ASN A 13 3.73 9.81 -16.55
N ALA A 14 4.67 10.76 -16.61
CA ALA A 14 4.84 11.64 -17.78
C ALA A 14 5.33 10.87 -19.01
N LYS A 15 6.09 9.78 -18.81
CA LYS A 15 6.60 8.93 -19.89
C LYS A 15 5.52 8.00 -20.47
N PHE A 16 4.55 7.59 -19.65
CA PHE A 16 3.47 6.69 -20.03
C PHE A 16 2.09 7.32 -19.77
N SER A 17 1.65 8.20 -20.67
CA SER A 17 0.38 8.92 -20.53
C SER A 17 -0.88 8.04 -20.58
N THR A 18 -0.76 6.81 -21.09
CA THR A 18 -1.90 5.88 -21.22
C THR A 18 -2.18 5.12 -19.92
N PHE A 19 -1.15 4.88 -19.11
CA PHE A 19 -1.26 4.18 -17.83
C PHE A 19 -0.24 4.81 -16.87
N PRO A 20 -0.69 5.49 -15.80
CA PRO A 20 0.20 6.13 -14.84
C PRO A 20 0.99 5.12 -13.99
N ILE A 21 2.07 4.56 -14.56
CA ILE A 21 2.87 3.48 -13.95
C ILE A 21 3.47 3.90 -12.60
N GLY A 22 3.94 5.14 -12.49
CA GLY A 22 4.51 5.67 -11.26
C GLY A 22 3.51 5.65 -10.10
N THR A 23 2.29 6.16 -10.33
CA THR A 23 1.22 6.17 -9.32
C THR A 23 0.74 4.75 -9.00
N PHE A 24 0.61 3.90 -10.01
CA PHE A 24 0.29 2.50 -9.81
C PHE A 24 1.31 1.81 -8.90
N VAL A 25 2.60 1.89 -9.24
CA VAL A 25 3.67 1.21 -8.50
C VAL A 25 3.76 1.67 -7.05
N VAL A 26 3.71 2.97 -6.78
CA VAL A 26 3.81 3.48 -5.39
C VAL A 26 2.61 3.02 -4.54
N ASN A 27 1.41 2.95 -5.13
CA ASN A 27 0.22 2.47 -4.46
C ASN A 27 0.33 0.97 -4.17
N MET A 28 0.75 0.16 -5.16
CA MET A 28 0.89 -1.29 -4.97
C MET A 28 1.97 -1.64 -3.94
N LEU A 29 3.14 -0.98 -4.02
CA LEU A 29 4.22 -1.17 -3.06
C LEU A 29 3.80 -0.76 -1.66
N GLY A 30 3.16 0.41 -1.51
CA GLY A 30 2.69 0.89 -0.21
C GLY A 30 1.62 -0.03 0.39
N SER A 31 0.66 -0.52 -0.40
CA SER A 31 -0.33 -1.50 0.05
C SER A 31 0.31 -2.82 0.49
N GLY A 32 1.30 -3.33 -0.25
CA GLY A 32 2.02 -4.54 0.11
C GLY A 32 2.81 -4.41 1.42
N ILE A 33 3.55 -3.30 1.57
CA ILE A 33 4.30 -3.00 2.80
C ILE A 33 3.33 -2.85 3.98
N LEU A 34 2.21 -2.15 3.81
CA LEU A 34 1.19 -2.00 4.84
C LEU A 34 0.62 -3.36 5.28
N GLY A 35 0.32 -4.25 4.34
CA GLY A 35 -0.13 -5.61 4.64
C GLY A 35 0.91 -6.43 5.41
N ALA A 36 2.17 -6.36 5.04
CA ALA A 36 3.26 -7.04 5.75
C ALA A 36 3.45 -6.49 7.18
N LEU A 37 3.37 -5.17 7.36
CA LEU A 37 3.42 -4.51 8.67
C LEU A 37 2.23 -4.90 9.55
N TYR A 38 1.04 -5.02 8.95
CA TYR A 38 -0.15 -5.50 9.63
C TYR A 38 0.06 -6.93 10.16
N VAL A 39 0.58 -7.84 9.33
CA VAL A 39 0.91 -9.20 9.78
C VAL A 39 1.96 -9.18 10.89
N ALA A 40 3.06 -8.45 10.71
CA ALA A 40 4.14 -8.38 11.71
C ALA A 40 3.66 -7.89 13.09
N LYS A 41 2.67 -7.00 13.13
CA LYS A 41 2.06 -6.52 14.37
C LYS A 41 1.16 -7.57 15.04
N ASN A 42 0.46 -8.39 14.25
CA ASN A 42 -0.57 -9.32 14.75
C ASN A 42 -0.10 -10.79 14.74
N SER A 43 1.13 -11.08 14.32
CA SER A 43 1.64 -12.45 14.26
C SER A 43 2.21 -12.94 15.58
N THR A 44 2.82 -12.02 16.34
CA THR A 44 3.44 -12.29 17.63
C THR A 44 3.26 -11.06 18.52
N SER A 45 3.18 -11.28 19.82
CA SER A 45 3.25 -10.19 20.80
C SER A 45 4.57 -9.42 20.65
N VAL A 46 4.50 -8.11 20.44
CA VAL A 46 5.68 -7.24 20.27
C VAL A 46 5.70 -6.15 21.34
N SER A 47 6.89 -5.64 21.67
CA SER A 47 7.02 -4.54 22.63
C SER A 47 6.34 -3.25 22.13
N LEU A 48 6.01 -2.34 23.05
CA LEU A 48 5.47 -1.02 22.70
C LEU A 48 6.36 -0.23 21.75
N LEU A 49 7.69 -0.35 21.88
CA LEU A 49 8.63 0.32 20.99
C LEU A 49 8.50 -0.18 19.55
N THR A 50 8.43 -1.50 19.36
CA THR A 50 8.23 -2.10 18.04
C THR A 50 6.86 -1.73 17.47
N CYS A 51 5.81 -1.76 18.29
CA CYS A 51 4.48 -1.33 17.86
C CYS A 51 4.42 0.13 17.40
N SER A 52 5.06 1.04 18.14
CA SER A 52 5.14 2.46 17.78
C SER A 52 5.94 2.67 16.49
N SER A 53 6.99 1.88 16.29
CA SER A 53 7.79 1.89 15.06
C SER A 53 6.98 1.39 13.85
N ILE A 54 6.21 0.31 14.02
CA ILE A 54 5.30 -0.22 12.98
C ILE A 54 4.22 0.81 12.64
N ALA A 55 3.65 1.49 13.63
CA ALA A 55 2.68 2.55 13.42
C ALA A 55 3.28 3.72 12.62
N GLY A 56 4.49 4.17 12.98
CA GLY A 56 5.21 5.21 12.25
C GLY A 56 5.53 4.83 10.80
N LEU A 57 5.85 3.56 10.53
CA LEU A 57 6.08 3.06 9.17
C LEU A 57 4.79 2.91 8.36
N SER A 58 3.71 2.48 9.01
CA SER A 58 2.40 2.31 8.39
C SER A 58 1.80 3.67 8.02
N ASP A 59 1.63 4.56 9.00
CA ASP A 59 0.93 5.82 8.78
C ASP A 59 1.85 6.89 8.16
N GLY A 60 3.13 6.89 8.54
CA GLY A 60 4.11 7.86 8.03
C GLY A 60 4.66 7.46 6.66
N PHE A 61 5.36 6.33 6.56
CA PHE A 61 6.01 5.93 5.31
C PHE A 61 4.99 5.48 4.26
N CYS A 62 4.13 4.51 4.56
CA CYS A 62 3.16 4.02 3.56
C CYS A 62 2.09 5.08 3.25
N GLY A 63 1.64 5.84 4.24
CA GLY A 63 0.71 6.96 4.04
C GLY A 63 1.27 8.06 3.12
N SER A 64 2.57 8.36 3.19
CA SER A 64 3.21 9.36 2.31
C SER A 64 3.67 8.81 0.94
N LEU A 65 3.86 7.49 0.84
CA LEU A 65 4.20 6.79 -0.40
C LEU A 65 2.98 6.57 -1.30
N THR A 66 1.86 6.14 -0.72
CA THR A 66 0.60 5.94 -1.44
C THR A 66 -0.12 7.27 -1.69
N THR A 67 -1.02 7.31 -2.66
CA THR A 67 -1.80 8.52 -2.97
C THR A 67 -3.14 8.20 -3.62
N ILE A 68 -4.22 8.66 -2.98
CA ILE A 68 -5.58 8.65 -3.55
C ILE A 68 -5.83 9.92 -4.37
N SER A 69 -5.27 11.07 -3.96
CA SER A 69 -5.50 12.35 -4.64
C SER A 69 -4.95 12.35 -6.07
N THR A 70 -3.72 11.89 -6.28
CA THR A 70 -3.15 11.77 -7.63
C THR A 70 -3.90 10.73 -8.46
N PHE A 71 -4.22 9.58 -7.89
CA PHE A 71 -5.01 8.53 -8.54
C PHE A 71 -6.39 9.04 -9.02
N ALA A 72 -7.08 9.82 -8.19
CA ALA A 72 -8.37 10.41 -8.54
C ALA A 72 -8.27 11.43 -9.69
N VAL A 73 -7.20 12.24 -9.70
CA VAL A 73 -6.93 13.17 -10.80
C VAL A 73 -6.68 12.40 -12.10
N GLU A 74 -5.84 11.37 -12.06
CA GLU A 74 -5.54 10.52 -13.23
C GLU A 74 -6.77 9.84 -13.81
N LEU A 75 -7.67 9.32 -12.95
CA LEU A 75 -8.94 8.74 -13.40
C LEU A 75 -9.85 9.75 -14.09
N ARG A 76 -9.81 11.02 -13.68
CA ARG A 76 -10.61 12.09 -14.31
C ARG A 76 -10.00 12.61 -15.61
N THR A 77 -8.67 12.56 -15.74
CA THR A 77 -7.97 13.08 -16.93
C THR A 77 -7.86 12.05 -18.05
N LEU A 78 -7.86 10.76 -17.73
CA LEU A 78 -7.82 9.70 -18.74
C LEU A 78 -9.14 9.58 -19.52
N PRO A 79 -9.09 9.16 -20.81
CA PRO A 79 -10.29 8.79 -21.55
C PRO A 79 -11.06 7.69 -20.83
N ARG A 80 -12.41 7.76 -20.80
CA ARG A 80 -13.28 6.86 -20.01
C ARG A 80 -12.87 5.39 -20.07
N HIS A 81 -12.68 4.83 -21.27
CA HIS A 81 -12.28 3.43 -21.45
C HIS A 81 -10.99 3.11 -20.67
N ARG A 82 -9.95 3.96 -20.80
CA ARG A 82 -8.66 3.77 -20.12
C ARG A 82 -8.77 4.02 -18.62
N ALA A 83 -9.57 4.99 -18.20
CA ALA A 83 -9.83 5.26 -16.79
C ALA A 83 -10.45 4.04 -16.09
N TYR A 84 -11.45 3.39 -16.71
CA TYR A 84 -12.04 2.16 -16.16
C TYR A 84 -11.01 1.04 -16.06
N TRP A 85 -10.23 0.79 -17.12
CA TRP A 85 -9.18 -0.23 -17.10
C TRP A 85 -8.11 0.05 -16.03
N TYR A 86 -7.60 1.28 -15.96
CA TYR A 86 -6.61 1.70 -14.98
C TYR A 86 -7.14 1.58 -13.55
N GLY A 87 -8.34 2.09 -13.30
CA GLY A 87 -8.98 2.05 -11.99
C GLY A 87 -9.27 0.63 -11.53
N ALA A 88 -9.88 -0.19 -12.38
CA ALA A 88 -10.18 -1.59 -12.07
C ALA A 88 -8.90 -2.38 -11.81
N THR A 89 -7.87 -2.24 -12.66
CA THR A 89 -6.59 -2.93 -12.47
C THR A 89 -5.92 -2.52 -11.17
N SER A 90 -5.91 -1.21 -10.86
CA SER A 90 -5.31 -0.70 -9.62
C SER A 90 -5.99 -1.27 -8.38
N VAL A 91 -7.33 -1.29 -8.35
CA VAL A 91 -8.09 -1.82 -7.21
C VAL A 91 -7.91 -3.34 -7.10
N VAL A 92 -8.06 -4.09 -8.20
CA VAL A 92 -7.93 -5.55 -8.19
C VAL A 92 -6.53 -5.97 -7.75
N VAL A 93 -5.48 -5.36 -8.30
CA VAL A 93 -4.11 -5.71 -7.92
C VAL A 93 -3.82 -5.35 -6.47
N ALA A 94 -4.26 -4.18 -5.98
CA ALA A 94 -4.09 -3.82 -4.57
C ALA A 94 -4.80 -4.81 -3.64
N GLN A 95 -6.03 -5.22 -3.98
CA GLN A 95 -6.78 -6.21 -3.20
C GLN A 95 -6.12 -7.58 -3.24
N VAL A 96 -5.66 -8.05 -4.40
CA VAL A 96 -4.91 -9.31 -4.51
C VAL A 96 -3.65 -9.25 -3.65
N ILE A 97 -2.88 -8.15 -3.70
CA ILE A 97 -1.68 -7.98 -2.88
C ILE A 97 -2.03 -8.05 -1.39
N LEU A 98 -3.07 -7.37 -0.92
CA LEU A 98 -3.47 -7.38 0.49
C LEU A 98 -4.01 -8.74 0.92
N VAL A 99 -4.81 -9.40 0.08
CA VAL A 99 -5.31 -10.76 0.33
C VAL A 99 -4.15 -11.75 0.42
N LEU A 100 -3.14 -11.63 -0.44
CA LEU A 100 -1.95 -12.48 -0.35
C LEU A 100 -1.10 -12.16 0.87
N ALA A 101 -0.86 -10.87 1.14
CA ALA A 101 -0.03 -10.45 2.27
C ALA A 101 -0.63 -10.83 3.62
N ILE A 102 -1.92 -10.56 3.82
CA ILE A 102 -2.61 -10.80 5.10
C ILE A 102 -3.27 -12.18 5.14
N GLY A 103 -3.96 -12.56 4.06
CA GLY A 103 -4.76 -13.79 4.01
C GLY A 103 -3.92 -15.06 4.11
N VAL A 104 -2.74 -15.13 3.48
CA VAL A 104 -1.85 -16.30 3.61
C VAL A 104 -1.50 -16.56 5.08
N TYR A 105 -1.20 -15.51 5.84
CA TYR A 105 -0.94 -15.63 7.28
C TYR A 105 -2.21 -15.97 8.06
N ALA A 106 -3.29 -15.21 7.82
CA ALA A 106 -4.55 -15.37 8.54
C ALA A 106 -5.17 -16.76 8.37
N TRP A 107 -5.08 -17.37 7.19
CA TRP A 107 -5.60 -18.72 6.93
C TRP A 107 -4.69 -19.84 7.42
N SER A 108 -3.37 -19.60 7.52
CA SER A 108 -2.42 -20.62 7.96
C SER A 108 -2.27 -20.71 9.47
N GLN A 109 -2.24 -19.56 10.16
CA GLN A 109 -1.96 -19.50 11.60
C GLN A 109 -3.11 -18.90 12.43
N GLY A 110 -4.09 -18.27 11.77
CA GLY A 110 -5.09 -17.42 12.44
C GLY A 110 -4.49 -16.06 12.81
N LEU A 111 -5.29 -15.00 12.71
CA LEU A 111 -4.97 -13.73 13.35
C LEU A 111 -5.23 -13.89 14.85
N GLY A 112 -4.20 -14.31 15.59
CA GLY A 112 -4.28 -14.47 17.04
C GLY A 112 -4.43 -13.13 17.77
N SER A 113 -4.70 -13.17 19.07
CA SER A 113 -4.72 -12.01 19.98
C SER A 113 -3.33 -11.41 20.27
N ALA A 114 -2.37 -11.60 19.36
CA ALA A 114 -1.05 -11.00 19.43
C ALA A 114 -1.18 -9.49 19.19
N GLY A 115 -0.49 -8.72 20.03
CA GLY A 115 -0.59 -7.28 20.03
C GLY A 115 0.58 -6.63 20.76
N CYS A 116 0.44 -5.33 21.02
CA CYS A 116 1.46 -4.58 21.74
C CYS A 116 1.39 -4.92 23.23
N VAL A 117 2.50 -5.38 23.82
CA VAL A 117 2.61 -5.65 25.26
C VAL A 117 3.63 -4.71 25.89
N ALA A 118 3.36 -4.30 27.12
CA ALA A 118 4.35 -3.68 27.99
C ALA A 118 5.42 -4.71 28.35
N ASP A 119 6.68 -4.27 28.30
CA ASP A 119 7.84 -5.06 28.76
C ASP A 119 7.70 -5.43 30.24
#